data_AF-A0A3C1P549-F1
#
_entry.id   AF-A0A3C1P549-F1
#
_cell.length_a   1.000
_cell.length_b   1.000
_cell.length_c   1.000
_cell.angle_alpha   90.00
_cell.angle_beta   90.00
_cell.angle_gamma   90.00
#
_symmetry.space_group_name_H-M   'P 1'
#
loop_
_entity.id
_entity.type
_entity.pdbx_description
1 polymer ?
#
loop_
_entity_poly.entity_id
_entity_poly.type
_entity_poly.pdbx_seq_one_letter_code
_entity_poly.pdbx_strand_id
1 'polypeptide(L)'
;MSMALDDLVLAAQAQLEAALRGASLCSVSRDPRRGASDVKLHEGRWYTLRDIQRLLATGEQPGQAVDAVSSELRRRTPAGEAWASYLSGGEQALRDARTALDLTD
;
A
#
# COMPACT_ATOMS: atom_id res chain seq x y z
N MET A 1 3.61 13.93 -15.83
CA MET A 1 4.28 14.37 -14.59
C MET A 1 4.44 13.14 -13.73
N SER A 2 5.68 12.69 -13.49
CA SER A 2 5.94 11.66 -12.48
C SER A 2 5.73 12.29 -11.11
N MET A 3 4.99 11.61 -10.24
CA MET A 3 4.71 12.06 -8.87
C MET A 3 5.79 11.47 -7.96
N ALA A 4 6.38 12.27 -7.06
CA ALA A 4 7.40 11.76 -6.15
C ALA A 4 6.82 10.70 -5.19
N LEU A 5 7.65 9.78 -4.72
CA LEU A 5 7.21 8.73 -3.79
C LEU A 5 6.59 9.31 -2.51
N ASP A 6 7.11 10.43 -2.00
CA ASP A 6 6.58 11.10 -0.81
C ASP A 6 5.16 11.62 -1.04
N ASP A 7 4.89 12.19 -2.23
CA ASP A 7 3.56 12.64 -2.61
C ASP A 7 2.59 11.46 -2.74
N LEU A 8 3.05 10.32 -3.26
CA LEU A 8 2.25 9.09 -3.32
C LEU A 8 1.90 8.56 -1.91
N VAL A 9 2.85 8.58 -0.97
CA VAL A 9 2.63 8.19 0.42
C VAL A 9 1.58 9.09 1.07
N LEU A 10 1.72 10.42 0.91
CA LEU A 10 0.76 11.40 1.46
C LEU A 10 -0.63 11.22 0.85
N ALA A 11 -0.72 11.04 -0.47
CA ALA A 11 -1.99 10.80 -1.14
C ALA A 11 -2.65 9.49 -0.68
N ALA A 12 -1.88 8.42 -0.53
CA ALA A 12 -2.40 7.14 -0.03
C ALA A 12 -2.89 7.23 1.42
N GLN A 13 -2.19 8.00 2.26
CA GLN A 13 -2.64 8.27 3.63
C GLN A 13 -3.99 9.01 3.65
N ALA A 14 -4.11 10.09 2.88
CA ALA A 14 -5.35 10.86 2.80
C ALA A 14 -6.54 10.02 2.29
N GLN A 15 -6.30 9.13 1.31
CA GLN A 15 -7.31 8.20 0.82
C GLN A 15 -7.74 7.19 1.90
N LEU A 16 -6.79 6.64 2.67
CA LEU A 16 -7.10 5.74 3.77
C LEU A 16 -7.92 6.44 4.86
N GLU A 17 -7.53 7.65 5.25
CA GLU A 17 -8.27 8.46 6.22
C GLU A 17 -9.69 8.79 5.74
N ALA A 18 -9.87 9.10 4.46
CA ALA A 18 -11.17 9.33 3.85
C ALA A 18 -12.03 8.05 3.84
N ALA A 19 -11.45 6.90 3.53
CA ALA A 19 -12.14 5.61 3.55
C ALA A 19 -12.57 5.20 4.96
N LEU A 20 -11.75 5.52 5.97
CA LEU A 20 -12.06 5.27 7.38
C LEU A 20 -13.25 6.09 7.89
N ARG A 21 -13.51 7.28 7.33
CA ARG A 21 -14.62 8.17 7.75
C ARG A 21 -14.64 8.43 9.27
N GLY A 22 -13.46 8.55 9.88
CA GLY A 22 -13.30 8.75 11.32
C GLY A 22 -13.36 7.48 12.18
N ALA A 23 -13.56 6.29 11.58
CA ALA A 23 -13.42 5.02 12.27
C ALA A 23 -11.93 4.63 12.43
N SER A 24 -11.62 3.77 13.40
CA SER A 24 -10.29 3.17 13.51
C SER A 24 -10.17 1.93 12.62
N LEU A 25 -8.95 1.58 12.19
CA LEU A 25 -8.66 0.32 11.49
C LEU A 25 -9.09 -0.91 12.32
N CYS A 26 -8.93 -0.85 13.64
CA CYS A 26 -9.38 -1.87 14.58
C CYS A 26 -10.90 -2.06 14.56
N SER A 27 -11.67 -0.97 14.48
CA SER A 27 -13.14 -1.03 14.38
C SER A 27 -13.59 -1.58 13.03
N VAL A 28 -12.95 -1.17 11.93
CA VAL A 28 -13.29 -1.67 10.58
C VAL A 28 -13.00 -3.16 10.45
N SER A 29 -11.92 -3.64 11.06
CA SER A 29 -11.56 -5.06 11.03
C SER A 29 -12.51 -5.96 11.85
N ARG A 30 -13.30 -5.39 12.77
CA ARG A 30 -14.26 -6.13 13.62
C ARG A 30 -15.68 -6.19 13.05
N ASP A 31 -16.05 -5.29 12.14
CA ASP A 31 -17.37 -5.30 11.48
C ASP A 31 -17.22 -5.39 9.95
N PRO A 32 -17.18 -6.61 9.38
CA PRO A 32 -16.94 -6.80 7.95
C PRO A 32 -18.11 -6.36 7.06
N ARG A 33 -19.24 -5.88 7.62
CA ARG A 33 -20.48 -5.63 6.85
C ARG A 33 -20.52 -4.27 6.15
N ARG A 34 -19.56 -3.36 6.40
CA ARG A 34 -19.51 -2.04 5.74
C ARG A 34 -18.08 -1.65 5.37
N GLY A 35 -17.79 -1.58 4.06
CA GLY A 35 -16.61 -0.87 3.55
C GLY A 35 -15.25 -1.48 3.89
N ALA A 36 -15.20 -2.69 4.46
CA ALA A 36 -13.95 -3.34 4.82
C ALA A 36 -13.03 -3.53 3.60
N SER A 37 -13.58 -3.94 2.45
CA SER A 37 -12.81 -4.13 1.22
C SER A 37 -12.18 -2.83 0.69
N ASP A 38 -12.90 -1.70 0.76
CA ASP A 38 -12.41 -0.38 0.33
C ASP A 38 -11.33 0.16 1.28
N VAL A 39 -11.57 0.09 2.59
CA VAL A 39 -10.56 0.44 3.59
C VAL A 39 -9.33 -0.46 3.48
N LYS A 40 -9.50 -1.77 3.28
CA LYS A 40 -8.38 -2.71 3.13
C LYS A 40 -7.57 -2.44 1.86
N LEU A 41 -8.22 -2.06 0.76
CA LEU A 41 -7.54 -1.64 -0.45
C LEU A 41 -6.61 -0.44 -0.17
N HIS A 42 -7.14 0.62 0.45
CA HIS A 42 -6.36 1.81 0.78
C HIS A 42 -5.29 1.54 1.85
N GLU A 43 -5.57 0.66 2.80
CA GLU A 43 -4.63 0.23 3.84
C GLU A 43 -3.43 -0.48 3.21
N GLY A 44 -3.68 -1.46 2.33
CA GLY A 44 -2.62 -2.18 1.61
C GLY A 44 -1.78 -1.24 0.75
N ARG A 45 -2.41 -0.30 0.04
CA ARG A 45 -1.71 0.70 -0.77
C ARG A 45 -0.78 1.57 0.07
N TRP A 46 -1.28 2.13 1.18
CA TRP A 46 -0.49 3.01 2.05
C TRP A 46 0.67 2.27 2.73
N TYR A 47 0.42 1.08 3.31
CA TYR A 47 1.47 0.30 3.96
C TYR A 47 2.60 -0.07 3.00
N THR A 48 2.27 -0.51 1.78
CA THR A 48 3.28 -0.87 0.79
C THR A 48 4.14 0.31 0.37
N LEU A 49 3.55 1.49 0.10
CA LEU A 49 4.33 2.69 -0.22
C LEU A 49 5.21 3.13 0.95
N ARG A 50 4.68 3.05 2.18
CA ARG A 50 5.41 3.44 3.39
C ARG A 50 6.60 2.52 3.67
N ASP A 51 6.47 1.22 3.42
CA ASP A 51 7.57 0.27 3.55
C ASP A 51 8.68 0.55 2.54
N ILE A 52 8.34 0.83 1.28
CA ILE A 52 9.33 1.24 0.26
C ILE A 52 10.05 2.51 0.71
N GLN A 53 9.30 3.55 1.10
CA GLN A 53 9.87 4.81 1.59
C GLN A 53 10.82 4.59 2.77
N ARG A 54 10.47 3.69 3.70
CA ARG A 54 11.32 3.34 4.85
C ARG A 54 12.63 2.69 4.43
N LEU A 55 12.59 1.75 3.48
CA LEU A 55 13.79 1.09 2.96
C LEU A 55 14.72 2.09 2.26
N LEU A 56 14.18 3.00 1.44
CA LEU A 56 14.96 4.07 0.83
C LEU A 56 15.61 4.99 1.87
N ALA A 57 14.89 5.31 2.95
CA ALA A 57 15.43 6.11 4.05
C ALA A 57 16.60 5.42 4.78
N THR A 58 16.73 4.09 4.67
CA THR A 58 17.90 3.34 5.17
C THR A 58 19.07 3.27 4.18
N GLY A 59 18.92 3.87 3.00
CA GLY A 59 19.94 3.89 1.94
C GLY A 59 19.85 2.71 0.96
N GLU A 60 18.77 1.93 0.99
CA GLU A 60 18.55 0.85 0.02
C GLU A 60 18.28 1.43 -1.38
N GLN A 61 18.77 0.76 -2.42
CA GLN A 61 18.58 1.24 -3.80
C GLN A 61 17.11 1.12 -4.21
N PRO A 62 16.57 2.04 -5.03
CA PRO A 62 15.17 2.05 -5.46
C PRO A 62 14.63 0.71 -5.94
N GLY A 63 15.34 0.03 -6.86
CA GLY A 63 14.94 -1.29 -7.35
C GLY A 63 14.91 -2.35 -6.26
N GLN A 64 15.93 -2.38 -5.38
CA GLN A 64 16.03 -3.35 -4.28
C GLN A 64 14.89 -3.19 -3.27
N ALA A 65 14.57 -1.94 -2.89
CA ALA A 65 13.48 -1.65 -1.98
C ALA A 65 12.12 -2.12 -2.54
N VAL A 66 11.85 -1.85 -3.83
CA VAL A 66 10.62 -2.28 -4.50
C VAL A 66 10.56 -3.81 -4.60
N ASP A 67 11.66 -4.47 -4.95
CA ASP A 67 11.71 -5.92 -5.09
C ASP A 67 11.59 -6.67 -3.76
N ALA A 68 12.19 -6.13 -2.70
CA ALA A 68 12.05 -6.67 -1.34
C ALA A 68 10.59 -6.66 -0.88
N VAL A 69 9.90 -5.52 -1.05
CA VAL A 69 8.49 -5.37 -0.69
C VAL A 69 7.58 -6.20 -1.60
N SER A 70 7.86 -6.25 -2.91
CA SER A 70 7.15 -7.11 -3.86
C SER A 70 7.25 -8.59 -3.49
N SER A 71 8.45 -9.05 -3.15
CA SER A 71 8.69 -10.44 -2.74
C SER A 71 7.96 -10.78 -1.45
N GLU A 72 7.96 -9.87 -0.47
CA GLU A 72 7.20 -10.03 0.77
C GLU A 72 5.69 -10.07 0.51
N LEU A 73 5.16 -9.20 -0.35
CA LEU A 73 3.75 -9.18 -0.70
C LEU A 73 3.31 -10.50 -1.38
N ARG A 74 4.12 -11.02 -2.29
CA ARG A 74 3.86 -12.29 -3.01
C ARG A 74 3.89 -13.53 -2.12
N ARG A 75 4.62 -13.49 -0.99
CA ARG A 75 4.64 -14.59 0.00
C ARG A 75 3.36 -14.67 0.81
N ARG A 76 2.52 -13.64 0.80
CA ARG A 76 1.29 -13.60 1.59
C ARG A 76 0.17 -14.35 0.90
N THR A 77 -0.42 -15.31 1.60
CA THR A 77 -1.60 -16.03 1.11
C THR A 77 -2.87 -15.24 1.48
N PRO A 78 -3.78 -14.95 0.54
CA PRO A 78 -5.03 -14.28 0.86
C PRO A 78 -5.89 -15.15 1.79
N ALA A 79 -6.27 -14.60 2.94
CA ALA A 79 -7.14 -15.26 3.92
C ALA A 79 -8.55 -14.61 3.93
N GLY A 80 -9.20 -14.59 2.77
CA GLY A 80 -10.54 -14.03 2.56
C GLY A 80 -10.55 -12.73 1.76
N GLU A 81 -11.76 -12.21 1.48
CA GLU A 81 -11.99 -11.08 0.56
C GLU A 81 -11.29 -9.80 1.01
N ALA A 82 -11.36 -9.46 2.29
CA ALA A 82 -10.68 -8.28 2.85
C ALA A 82 -9.14 -8.38 2.66
N TRP A 83 -8.59 -9.58 2.77
CA TRP A 83 -7.17 -9.83 2.50
C TRP A 83 -6.86 -9.69 1.01
N ALA A 84 -7.72 -10.20 0.12
CA ALA A 84 -7.55 -10.01 -1.32
C ALA A 84 -7.53 -8.51 -1.69
N SER A 85 -8.43 -7.70 -1.13
CA SER A 85 -8.41 -6.24 -1.35
C SER A 85 -7.13 -5.58 -0.84
N TYR A 86 -6.63 -5.98 0.33
CA TYR A 86 -5.35 -5.51 0.85
C TYR A 86 -4.20 -5.80 -0.13
N LEU A 87 -4.10 -7.03 -0.65
CA LEU A 87 -3.05 -7.40 -1.60
C LEU A 87 -3.18 -6.59 -2.90
N SER A 88 -4.39 -6.42 -3.42
CA SER A 88 -4.62 -5.59 -4.60
C SER A 88 -4.17 -4.14 -4.40
N GLY A 89 -4.36 -3.59 -3.20
CA GLY A 89 -3.86 -2.26 -2.85
C GLY A 89 -2.34 -2.19 -2.86
N GLY A 90 -1.68 -3.21 -2.29
CA GLY A 90 -0.22 -3.34 -2.33
C GLY A 90 0.33 -3.49 -3.76
N GLU A 91 -0.33 -4.26 -4.62
CA GLU A 91 0.05 -4.40 -6.03
C GLU A 91 -0.10 -3.09 -6.81
N GLN A 92 -1.14 -2.30 -6.53
CA GLN A 92 -1.28 -0.94 -7.07
C GLN A 92 -0.12 -0.05 -6.62
N ALA A 93 0.19 -0.05 -5.32
CA ALA A 93 1.32 0.70 -4.77
C ALA A 93 2.66 0.34 -5.42
N LEU A 94 2.91 -0.95 -5.68
CA LEU A 94 4.15 -1.38 -6.36
C LEU A 94 4.26 -0.83 -7.79
N ARG A 95 3.16 -0.75 -8.54
CA ARG A 95 3.15 -0.16 -9.89
C ARG A 95 3.36 1.35 -9.85
N ASP A 96 2.67 2.02 -8.93
CA ASP A 96 2.81 3.47 -8.71
C ASP A 96 4.25 3.82 -8.31
N ALA A 97 4.84 3.06 -7.38
CA ALA A 97 6.21 3.26 -6.92
C ALA A 97 7.25 3.02 -8.03
N ARG A 98 7.10 1.97 -8.84
CA ARG A 98 7.97 1.73 -10.00
C ARG A 98 7.95 2.92 -10.97
N THR A 99 6.76 3.44 -11.25
CA THR A 99 6.59 4.62 -12.12
C THR A 99 7.22 5.87 -11.51
N ALA A 100 7.00 6.11 -10.21
CA ALA A 100 7.55 7.27 -9.50
C ALA A 100 9.08 7.25 -9.39
N LEU A 101 9.68 6.07 -9.35
CA LEU A 101 11.12 5.86 -9.21
C LEU A 101 11.81 5.60 -10.56
N ASP A 102 11.09 5.80 -11.68
CA ASP A 102 11.56 5.54 -13.05
C ASP A 102 12.18 4.14 -13.23
N LEU A 103 11.60 3.14 -12.55
CA LEU A 103 11.98 1.74 -12.66
C LEU A 103 11.16 1.08 -13.76
N THR A 104 11.78 0.91 -14.93
CA THR A 104 11.26 0.04 -16.00
C THR A 104 11.82 -1.36 -15.84
N ASP A 105 10.94 -2.36 -15.82
CA ASP A 105 11.33 -3.79 -15.94
C ASP A 105 12.08 -4.06 -17.26
#